data_AF-A0A379FCS5-F1
#
_entry.id   AF-A0A379FCS5-F1
#
_cell.length_a   1.000
_cell.length_b   1.000
_cell.length_c   1.000
_cell.angle_alpha   90.00
_cell.angle_beta   90.00
_cell.angle_gamma   90.00
#
_symmetry.space_group_name_H-M   'P 1'
#
loop_
_entity.id
_entity.type
_entity.pdbx_description
1 polymer ?
#
loop_
_entity_poly.entity_id
_entity_poly.type
_entity_poly.pdbx_seq_one_letter_code
_entity_poly.pdbx_strand_id
1 'polypeptide(L)'
;MTLGEKQRKFTRMIADLIIFAYDNGYELTFSEAYRTPEQAQLNAKSGAGIKNSLHTQRLAVDFNLFKDGKYLTASSDHKLLGEYWESIGGTWGGRFNDGNHYSLEHNGVK
;
A
#
# COMPACT_ATOMS: atom_id res chain seq x y z
N MET A 1 4.61 -16.31 -10.79
CA MET A 1 3.24 -15.78 -10.92
C MET A 1 3.21 -14.81 -12.08
N THR A 2 2.22 -14.93 -12.97
CA THR A 2 1.90 -13.89 -13.95
C THR A 2 1.43 -12.61 -13.25
N LEU A 3 1.38 -11.49 -13.96
CA LEU A 3 0.87 -10.23 -13.40
C LEU A 3 -0.57 -10.40 -12.88
N GLY A 4 -1.45 -11.03 -13.66
CA GLY A 4 -2.85 -11.23 -13.28
C GLY A 4 -3.02 -12.12 -12.03
N GLU A 5 -2.20 -13.17 -11.89
CA GLU A 5 -2.20 -13.99 -10.66
C GLU A 5 -1.79 -13.17 -9.44
N LYS A 6 -0.76 -12.32 -9.59
CA LYS A 6 -0.28 -11.47 -8.51
C LYS A 6 -1.31 -10.41 -8.12
N GLN A 7 -2.02 -9.82 -9.09
CA GLN A 7 -3.12 -8.88 -8.83
C GLN A 7 -4.26 -9.52 -8.02
N ARG A 8 -4.71 -10.73 -8.39
CA ARG A 8 -5.77 -11.44 -7.62
C ARG A 8 -5.30 -11.81 -6.22
N LYS A 9 -4.05 -12.27 -6.09
CA LYS A 9 -3.44 -12.52 -4.77
C LYS A 9 -3.37 -11.24 -3.94
N PHE A 10 -2.91 -10.13 -4.52
CA PHE A 10 -2.84 -8.82 -3.88
C PHE A 10 -4.21 -8.43 -3.32
N THR A 11 -5.26 -8.47 -4.14
CA THR A 11 -6.63 -8.15 -3.71
C THR A 11 -7.07 -8.98 -2.51
N ARG A 12 -6.78 -10.30 -2.50
CA ARG A 12 -7.11 -11.15 -1.35
C ARG A 12 -6.32 -10.74 -0.10
N MET A 13 -5.02 -10.52 -0.23
CA MET A 13 -4.17 -10.12 0.91
C MET A 13 -4.61 -8.77 1.48
N ILE A 14 -5.07 -7.83 0.65
CA ILE A 14 -5.63 -6.56 1.12
C ILE A 14 -6.88 -6.79 1.99
N ALA A 15 -7.74 -7.76 1.65
CA ALA A 15 -8.86 -8.10 2.52
C ALA A 15 -8.38 -8.59 3.90
N ASP A 16 -7.33 -9.44 3.93
CA ASP A 16 -6.75 -9.93 5.18
C ASP A 16 -6.12 -8.78 6.01
N LEU A 17 -5.43 -7.82 5.36
CA LEU A 17 -4.91 -6.60 6.00
C LEU A 17 -6.02 -5.70 6.57
N ILE A 18 -7.11 -5.50 5.82
CA ILE A 18 -8.26 -4.71 6.29
C ILE A 18 -8.87 -5.36 7.52
N ILE A 19 -9.12 -6.67 7.49
CA ILE A 19 -9.65 -7.41 8.66
C ILE A 19 -8.71 -7.24 9.85
N PHE A 20 -7.41 -7.46 9.66
CA PHE A 20 -6.42 -7.31 10.72
C PHE A 20 -6.40 -5.89 11.32
N ALA A 21 -6.54 -4.85 10.50
CA ALA A 21 -6.62 -3.47 10.98
C ALA A 21 -7.83 -3.27 11.91
N TYR A 22 -9.02 -3.71 11.49
CA TYR A 22 -10.25 -3.58 12.30
C TYR A 22 -10.21 -4.42 13.58
N ASP A 23 -9.64 -5.64 13.52
CA ASP A 23 -9.43 -6.48 14.71
C ASP A 23 -8.50 -5.83 15.74
N ASN A 24 -7.64 -4.89 15.32
CA ASN A 24 -6.74 -4.13 16.18
C ASN A 24 -7.23 -2.71 16.51
N GLY A 25 -8.50 -2.41 16.23
CA GLY A 25 -9.15 -1.13 16.56
C GLY A 25 -8.71 0.04 15.67
N TYR A 26 -8.30 -0.24 14.45
CA TYR A 26 -8.06 0.77 13.42
C TYR A 26 -9.22 0.81 12.41
N GLU A 27 -9.34 1.94 11.74
CA GLU A 27 -10.28 2.15 10.64
C GLU A 27 -9.49 2.63 9.41
N LEU A 28 -9.96 2.30 8.21
CA LEU A 28 -9.25 2.59 6.96
C LEU A 28 -10.16 3.27 5.95
N THR A 29 -9.60 4.20 5.17
CA THR A 29 -10.15 4.59 3.86
C THR A 29 -9.10 4.40 2.77
N PHE A 30 -9.52 4.12 1.54
CA PHE A 30 -8.61 4.07 0.40
C PHE A 30 -8.17 5.49 0.03
N SER A 31 -6.86 5.74 0.03
CA SER A 31 -6.28 6.97 -0.48
C SER A 31 -6.05 6.85 -2.00
N GLU A 32 -5.26 5.85 -2.41
CA GLU A 32 -5.02 5.58 -3.82
C GLU A 32 -4.77 4.08 -4.05
N ALA A 33 -5.54 3.46 -4.95
CA ALA A 33 -5.32 2.07 -5.37
C ALA A 33 -4.74 2.02 -6.78
N TYR A 34 -5.52 2.41 -7.78
CA TYR A 34 -5.06 2.51 -9.16
C TYR A 34 -4.60 3.93 -9.49
N ARG A 35 -3.36 4.04 -9.98
CA ARG A 35 -2.75 5.29 -10.47
C ARG A 35 -2.61 5.18 -11.98
N THR A 36 -3.02 6.21 -12.73
CA THR A 36 -2.88 6.17 -14.19
C THR A 36 -1.41 6.30 -14.61
N PRO A 37 -1.01 5.78 -15.80
CA PRO A 37 0.33 5.99 -16.32
C PRO A 37 0.71 7.46 -16.46
N GLU A 38 -0.25 8.33 -16.80
CA GLU A 38 -0.05 9.77 -16.94
C GLU A 38 0.25 10.40 -15.58
N GLN A 39 -0.50 10.03 -14.54
CA GLN A 39 -0.25 10.51 -13.18
C GLN A 39 1.08 10.00 -12.64
N ALA A 40 1.44 8.74 -12.89
CA ALA A 40 2.75 8.21 -12.50
C ALA A 40 3.91 8.97 -13.19
N GLN A 41 3.74 9.37 -14.46
CA GLN A 41 4.71 10.22 -15.15
C GLN A 41 4.79 11.62 -14.54
N LEU A 42 3.66 12.22 -14.17
CA LEU A 42 3.64 13.54 -13.51
C LEU A 42 4.31 13.49 -12.13
N ASN A 43 4.00 12.47 -11.31
CA ASN A 43 4.63 12.27 -10.00
C ASN A 43 6.14 12.06 -10.12
N ALA A 44 6.59 11.32 -11.14
CA ALA A 44 8.01 11.14 -11.41
C ALA A 44 8.70 12.46 -11.79
N LYS A 45 8.03 13.31 -12.58
CA LYS A 45 8.57 14.63 -12.96
C LYS A 45 8.65 15.60 -11.77
N SER A 46 7.73 15.53 -10.82
CA SER A 46 7.73 16.37 -9.62
C SER A 46 8.58 15.82 -8.47
N GLY A 47 9.12 14.61 -8.60
CA GLY A 47 9.88 13.93 -7.54
C GLY A 47 9.01 13.29 -6.45
N ALA A 48 7.67 13.30 -6.60
CA ALA A 48 6.72 12.70 -5.66
C ALA A 48 6.54 11.18 -5.86
N GLY A 49 7.26 10.56 -6.79
CA GLY A 49 7.19 9.13 -7.02
C GLY A 49 8.03 8.67 -8.20
N ILE A 50 7.73 7.48 -8.71
CA ILE A 50 8.45 6.86 -9.84
C ILE A 50 7.52 6.54 -11.01
N LYS A 51 8.06 6.55 -12.23
CA LYS A 51 7.29 6.26 -13.46
C LYS A 51 6.76 4.82 -13.47
N ASN A 52 7.55 3.88 -12.96
CA ASN A 52 7.21 2.45 -12.93
C ASN A 52 6.53 2.05 -11.62
N SER A 53 5.60 2.87 -11.12
CA SER A 53 4.90 2.62 -9.85
C SER A 53 4.00 1.39 -9.89
N LEU A 54 3.97 0.61 -8.81
CA LEU A 54 3.13 -0.58 -8.67
C LEU A 54 1.62 -0.28 -8.67
N HIS A 55 1.20 0.96 -8.35
CA HIS A 55 -0.21 1.36 -8.48
C HIS A 55 -0.71 1.27 -9.92
N THR A 56 0.16 1.55 -10.91
CA THR A 56 -0.18 1.41 -12.34
C THR A 56 -0.45 -0.04 -12.72
N GLN A 57 0.09 -0.98 -11.94
CA GLN A 57 -0.02 -2.42 -12.12
C GLN A 57 -1.04 -3.06 -11.18
N ARG A 58 -1.79 -2.29 -10.37
CA ARG A 58 -2.73 -2.79 -9.36
C ARG A 58 -2.06 -3.73 -8.33
N LEU A 59 -0.81 -3.42 -7.98
CA LEU A 59 0.00 -4.16 -7.01
C LEU A 59 0.42 -3.31 -5.82
N ALA A 60 -0.19 -2.13 -5.66
CA ALA A 60 -0.02 -1.28 -4.50
C ALA A 60 -1.33 -0.60 -4.12
N VAL A 61 -1.44 -0.22 -2.85
CA VAL A 61 -2.53 0.56 -2.31
C VAL A 61 -2.02 1.44 -1.17
N ASP A 62 -2.53 2.67 -1.12
CA ASP A 62 -2.30 3.61 -0.04
C ASP A 62 -3.56 3.69 0.82
N PHE A 63 -3.43 3.53 2.13
CA PHE A 63 -4.54 3.65 3.08
C PHE A 63 -4.41 4.88 3.97
N ASN A 64 -5.50 5.60 4.17
CA ASN A 64 -5.59 6.56 5.27
C ASN A 64 -5.97 5.79 6.54
N LEU A 65 -5.18 5.94 7.61
CA LEU A 65 -5.35 5.21 8.86
C LEU A 65 -6.03 6.06 9.93
N PHE A 66 -7.02 5.50 10.61
CA PHE A 66 -7.71 6.16 11.70
C PHE A 66 -7.75 5.27 12.94
N LYS A 67 -7.85 5.89 14.11
CA LYS A 67 -8.12 5.22 15.39
C LYS A 67 -9.00 6.10 16.24
N ASP A 68 -10.13 5.57 16.69
CA ASP A 68 -11.15 6.32 17.46
C ASP A 68 -11.56 7.65 16.75
N GLY A 69 -11.73 7.60 15.42
CA GLY A 69 -12.06 8.75 14.58
C GLY A 69 -10.91 9.75 14.33
N LYS A 70 -9.72 9.53 14.89
CA LYS A 70 -8.54 10.40 14.67
C LYS A 70 -7.74 9.93 13.46
N TYR A 71 -7.48 10.82 12.51
CA TYR A 71 -6.57 10.56 11.39
C TYR A 71 -5.12 10.49 11.87
N LEU A 72 -4.46 9.38 11.56
CA LEU A 72 -3.07 9.09 11.90
C LEU A 72 -2.19 9.28 10.66
N THR A 73 -1.14 10.08 10.80
CA THR A 73 -0.35 10.56 9.64
C THR A 73 1.12 10.17 9.73
N ALA A 74 1.61 9.65 10.86
CA ALA A 74 3.00 9.26 10.98
C ALA A 74 3.23 7.86 10.39
N SER A 75 4.36 7.64 9.72
CA SER A 75 4.73 6.31 9.25
C SER A 75 4.81 5.28 10.38
N SER A 76 5.14 5.72 11.60
CA SER A 76 5.14 4.86 12.79
C SER A 76 3.75 4.38 13.22
N ASP A 77 2.69 5.14 12.90
CA ASP A 77 1.31 4.76 13.24
C ASP A 77 0.88 3.51 12.46
N HIS A 78 1.43 3.34 11.25
CA HIS A 78 1.19 2.20 10.38
C HIS A 78 2.02 0.96 10.75
N LYS A 79 2.96 1.05 11.69
CA LYS A 79 3.95 0.00 11.94
C LYS A 79 3.35 -1.37 12.18
N LEU A 80 2.28 -1.47 12.98
CA LEU A 80 1.63 -2.74 13.27
C LEU A 80 1.05 -3.39 11.99
N LEU A 81 0.34 -2.61 11.18
CA LEU A 81 -0.24 -3.07 9.93
C LEU A 81 0.84 -3.39 8.89
N GLY A 82 1.90 -2.59 8.86
CA GLY A 82 3.06 -2.78 8.00
C GLY A 82 3.81 -4.07 8.29
N GLU A 83 4.09 -4.36 9.56
CA GLU A 83 4.75 -5.60 9.99
C GLU A 83 3.86 -6.82 9.73
N TYR A 84 2.54 -6.69 9.92
CA TYR A 84 1.60 -7.73 9.51
C TYR A 84 1.61 -7.95 7.98
N TRP A 85 1.57 -6.88 7.19
CA TRP A 85 1.63 -6.94 5.73
C TRP A 85 2.90 -7.66 5.25
N GLU A 86 4.05 -7.33 5.84
CA GLU A 86 5.32 -8.03 5.60
C GLU A 86 5.22 -9.52 5.96
N SER A 87 4.58 -9.87 7.08
CA SER A 87 4.43 -11.26 7.54
C SER A 87 3.63 -12.16 6.59
N ILE A 88 2.69 -11.58 5.82
CA ILE A 88 1.91 -12.30 4.80
C ILE A 88 2.53 -12.22 3.39
N GLY A 89 3.75 -11.68 3.28
CA GLY A 89 4.55 -11.64 2.06
C GLY A 89 4.45 -10.34 1.25
N GLY A 90 3.91 -9.29 1.87
CA GLY A 90 3.88 -7.93 1.34
C GLY A 90 5.19 -7.16 1.48
N THR A 91 5.32 -6.04 0.77
CA THR A 91 6.32 -5.02 1.04
C THR A 91 5.64 -3.79 1.62
N TRP A 92 6.12 -3.31 2.77
CA TRP A 92 5.56 -2.14 3.44
C TRP A 92 6.43 -0.89 3.26
N GLY A 93 5.80 0.22 2.88
CA GLY A 93 6.50 1.46 2.59
C GLY A 93 7.11 2.19 3.77
N GLY A 94 6.73 1.85 5.00
CA GLY A 94 7.39 2.38 6.19
C GLY A 94 8.90 2.13 6.23
N ARG A 95 9.41 1.09 5.53
CA ARG A 95 10.86 0.82 5.37
C ARG A 95 11.59 1.85 4.51
N PHE A 96 10.85 2.69 3.78
CA PHE A 96 11.34 3.79 2.94
C PHE A 96 10.58 5.10 3.21
N ASN A 97 10.10 5.27 4.46
CA ASN A 97 9.42 6.48 4.94
C ASN A 97 8.08 6.81 4.24
N ASP A 98 7.35 5.79 3.79
CA ASP A 98 6.05 5.88 3.11
C ASP A 98 5.03 4.95 3.79
N GLY A 99 4.68 5.26 5.04
CA GLY A 99 4.01 4.31 5.94
C GLY A 99 2.60 3.87 5.51
N ASN A 100 1.90 4.68 4.72
CA ASN A 100 0.56 4.33 4.21
C ASN A 100 0.59 3.41 2.99
N HIS A 101 1.76 3.15 2.41
CA HIS A 101 1.93 2.38 1.19
C HIS A 101 2.11 0.87 1.45
N TYR A 102 1.29 0.05 0.80
CA TYR A 102 1.32 -1.41 0.87
C TYR A 102 1.35 -2.01 -0.52
N SER A 103 2.36 -2.83 -0.81
CA SER A 103 2.59 -3.34 -2.16
C SER A 103 2.99 -4.82 -2.22
N LEU A 104 2.94 -5.39 -3.42
CA LEU A 104 3.61 -6.65 -3.76
C LEU A 104 4.68 -6.40 -4.81
N GLU A 105 5.92 -6.71 -4.46
CA GLU A 105 7.07 -6.50 -5.34
C GLU A 105 6.85 -7.11 -6.73
N HIS A 106 7.18 -6.39 -7.80
CA HIS A 106 7.12 -6.91 -9.16
C HIS A 106 8.32 -6.43 -9.97
N ASN A 107 9.10 -7.39 -10.50
CA ASN A 107 10.30 -7.13 -11.30
C ASN A 107 11.29 -6.15 -10.63
N GLY A 108 11.52 -6.29 -9.33
CA GLY A 108 12.43 -5.46 -8.55
C GLY A 108 11.87 -4.12 -8.08
N VAL A 109 10.64 -3.76 -8.47
CA VAL A 109 9.94 -2.59 -7.91
C VAL A 109 9.19 -3.04 -6.66
N LYS A 110 9.42 -2.32 -5.55
CA LYS A 110 8.80 -2.52 -4.24
C LYS A 110 7.79 -1.44 -3.96
#